data_AF-A0A395LMZ6-F1
#
_entry.id   AF-A0A395LMZ6-F1
#
_cell.length_a   1.000
_cell.length_b   1.000
_cell.length_c   1.000
_cell.angle_alpha   90.00
_cell.angle_beta   90.00
_cell.angle_gamma   90.00
#
_symmetry.space_group_name_H-M   'P 1'
#
loop_
_entity.id
_entity.type
_entity.pdbx_description
1 polymer ?
#
loop_
_entity_poly.entity_id
_entity_poly.type
_entity_poly.pdbx_seq_one_letter_code
_entity_poly.pdbx_strand_id
1 'polypeptide(L)' 'MLFSTASSGPATCDGARGAFCADAGSANQGLIITRTARIEFEIGESELRLTIDDTRSGAKTILDLPSVSPGETGESPR' A
#
# COMPACT_ATOMS: atom_id res chain seq x y z
N MET A 1 -5.80 21.78 -26.68
CA MET A 1 -5.63 21.23 -25.32
C MET A 1 -6.38 19.91 -25.29
N LEU A 2 -5.69 18.78 -25.23
CA LEU A 2 -6.30 17.45 -25.15
C LEU A 2 -6.10 16.97 -23.71
N PHE A 3 -7.19 16.84 -22.95
CA PHE A 3 -7.17 16.24 -21.63
C PHE A 3 -7.25 14.72 -21.81
N SER A 4 -6.14 14.03 -21.58
CA SER A 4 -6.13 12.56 -21.50
C SER A 4 -6.78 12.16 -20.18
N THR A 5 -8.03 11.69 -20.22
CA THR A 5 -8.66 11.03 -19.08
C THR A 5 -8.01 9.67 -18.88
N ALA A 6 -7.16 9.53 -17.86
CA ALA A 6 -6.72 8.23 -17.40
C ALA A 6 -7.93 7.47 -16.86
N SER A 7 -8.37 6.45 -17.60
CA SER A 7 -9.39 5.50 -17.17
C SER A 7 -8.79 4.62 -16.08
N SER A 8 -9.14 4.87 -14.81
CA SER A 8 -8.91 3.94 -13.70
C SER A 8 -9.81 2.70 -13.93
N GLY A 9 -9.28 1.70 -14.63
CA GLY A 9 -9.97 0.40 -14.73
C GLY A 9 -10.11 -0.22 -13.33
N PRO A 10 -11.21 -0.94 -13.04
CA PRO A 10 -11.38 -1.57 -11.73
C PRO A 10 -10.25 -2.58 -11.50
N ALA A 11 -9.65 -2.56 -10.31
CA ALA A 11 -8.62 -3.51 -9.90
C ALA A 11 -9.16 -4.95 -10.05
N THR A 12 -8.69 -5.70 -11.06
CA THR A 12 -9.07 -7.10 -11.25
C THR A 12 -8.19 -7.96 -10.36
N CYS A 13 -8.61 -8.16 -9.11
CA CYS A 13 -7.95 -9.10 -8.22
C CYS A 13 -8.37 -10.52 -8.59
N ASP A 14 -7.39 -11.30 -9.06
CA ASP A 14 -7.59 -12.69 -9.43
C ASP A 14 -8.03 -13.50 -8.20
N GLY A 15 -9.08 -14.32 -8.38
CA GLY A 15 -9.97 -14.83 -7.34
C GLY A 15 -9.41 -15.97 -6.49
N ALA A 16 -8.15 -15.91 -6.09
CA ALA A 16 -7.52 -16.96 -5.29
C ALA A 16 -7.50 -16.60 -3.78
N ARG A 17 -8.36 -17.28 -3.01
CA ARG A 17 -8.24 -17.50 -1.55
C ARG A 17 -8.36 -16.27 -0.65
N GLY A 18 -9.53 -15.65 -0.61
CA GLY A 18 -9.86 -14.65 0.42
C GLY A 18 -9.07 -13.34 0.30
N ALA A 19 -8.57 -13.03 -0.90
CA ALA A 19 -7.98 -11.74 -1.21
C ALA A 19 -9.02 -10.64 -1.02
N PHE A 20 -8.72 -9.68 -0.14
CA PHE A 20 -9.46 -8.43 0.01
C PHE A 20 -8.70 -7.36 -0.76
N CYS A 21 -9.34 -6.78 -1.77
CA CYS A 21 -8.81 -5.63 -2.49
C CYS A 21 -9.66 -4.43 -2.15
N ALA A 22 -9.10 -3.53 -1.35
CA ALA A 22 -9.61 -2.17 -1.22
C ALA A 22 -8.86 -1.30 -2.22
N ASP A 23 -9.57 -0.74 -3.19
CA ASP A 23 -9.10 0.44 -3.89
C ASP A 23 -9.23 1.63 -2.91
N ALA A 24 -8.11 2.00 -2.30
CA ALA A 24 -8.05 3.13 -1.39
C ALA A 24 -8.09 4.48 -2.14
N GLY A 25 -8.11 4.49 -3.48
CA GLY A 25 -8.14 5.69 -4.30
C GLY A 25 -6.99 6.64 -3.95
N SER A 26 -7.36 7.86 -3.54
CA SER A 26 -6.46 8.93 -3.11
C SER A 26 -6.28 9.02 -1.59
N ALA A 27 -6.59 7.96 -0.83
CA ALA A 27 -6.47 7.99 0.62
C ALA A 27 -5.00 7.89 1.06
N ASN A 28 -4.55 8.87 1.84
CA ASN A 28 -3.21 8.86 2.44
C ASN A 28 -3.14 7.99 3.70
N GLN A 29 -4.26 7.43 4.16
CA GLN A 29 -4.29 6.56 5.33
C GLN A 29 -5.44 5.57 5.25
N GLY A 30 -5.31 4.44 5.93
CA GLY A 30 -6.40 3.47 6.05
C GLY A 30 -6.12 2.34 7.03
N LEU A 31 -7.17 1.59 7.31
CA LEU A 31 -7.17 0.48 8.27
C LEU A 31 -7.79 -0.75 7.62
N ILE A 32 -7.05 -1.85 7.62
CA ILE A 32 -7.51 -3.18 7.22
C ILE A 32 -7.62 -4.03 8.50
N ILE A 33 -8.84 -4.47 8.80
CA ILE A 33 -9.08 -5.39 9.92
C ILE A 33 -9.29 -6.78 9.34
N THR A 34 -8.38 -7.69 9.67
CA THR A 34 -8.53 -9.12 9.38
C THR A 34 -9.02 -9.85 10.62
N ARG A 35 -9.28 -11.17 10.50
CA ARG A 35 -9.69 -11.99 11.65
C ARG A 35 -8.66 -12.00 12.79
N THR A 36 -7.38 -11.79 12.49
CA THR A 36 -6.29 -11.99 13.44
C THR A 36 -5.29 -10.85 13.49
N ALA A 37 -5.51 -9.79 12.72
CA ALA A 37 -4.59 -8.66 12.66
C ALA A 37 -5.29 -7.37 12.28
N ARG A 38 -4.79 -6.26 12.80
CA ARG A 38 -5.07 -4.91 12.32
C ARG A 38 -3.85 -4.40 11.56
N ILE A 39 -4.09 -3.87 10.37
CA ILE A 39 -3.04 -3.32 9.50
C ILE A 39 -3.44 -1.88 9.19
N GLU A 40 -2.68 -0.94 9.74
CA GLU A 40 -2.80 0.48 9.44
C GLU A 40 -1.75 0.88 8.41
N PHE A 41 -2.13 1.69 7.43
CA PHE A 41 -1.20 2.27 6.49
C PHE A 41 -1.30 3.79 6.49
N GLU A 42 -0.16 4.44 6.29
CA GLU A 42 -0.03 5.89 6.08
C GLU A 42 0.93 6.11 4.90
N ILE A 43 0.47 6.86 3.90
CA ILE A 43 1.23 7.25 2.71
C ILE A 43 1.59 8.72 2.89
N GLY A 44 2.83 8.97 3.29
CA GLY A 44 3.44 10.29 3.31
C GLY A 44 4.14 10.62 1.99
N GLU A 45 4.67 11.83 1.89
CA GLU A 45 5.41 12.27 0.69
C GLU A 45 6.71 11.47 0.49
N SER A 46 7.37 11.11 1.59
CA SER A 46 8.69 10.47 1.60
C SER A 46 8.69 9.00 2.01
N GLU A 47 7.58 8.49 2.55
CA GLU A 47 7.50 7.13 3.05
C GLU A 47 6.07 6.57 3.05
N LEU A 48 5.97 5.26 2.87
CA LEU A 48 4.82 4.45 3.23
C LEU A 48 5.12 3.74 4.55
N ARG A 49 4.34 4.02 5.59
CA ARG A 49 4.40 3.29 6.87
C ARG A 49 3.26 2.29 6.96
N LEU A 50 3.60 1.05 7.33
CA LEU A 50 2.64 0.01 7.69
C LEU A 50 2.81 -0.37 9.16
N THR A 51 1.73 -0.30 9.92
CA THR A 51 1.68 -0.82 11.30
C THR A 51 0.80 -2.05 11.35
N ILE A 52 1.39 -3.19 11.75
CA ILE A 52 0.71 -4.47 11.85
C ILE A 52 0.65 -4.88 13.32
N ASP A 53 -0.56 -5.09 13.82
CA ASP A 53 -0.85 -5.62 15.15
C ASP A 53 -1.47 -7.02 14.98
N ASP A 54 -0.70 -8.08 15.30
CA ASP A 54 -1.19 -9.46 15.29
C ASP A 54 -1.81 -9.80 16.64
N THR A 55 -3.13 -9.89 16.67
CA THR A 55 -3.90 -10.12 17.90
C THR A 55 -3.69 -11.53 18.48
N ARG A 56 -3.12 -12.48 17.71
CA ARG A 56 -2.86 -13.84 18.21
C ARG A 56 -1.59 -13.93 19.04
N SER A 57 -0.56 -13.21 18.61
CA SER A 57 0.75 -13.20 19.27
C SER A 57 0.95 -11.98 20.16
N GLY A 58 0.16 -10.92 19.98
CA GLY A 58 0.39 -9.60 20.56
C GLY A 58 1.59 -8.88 19.95
N ALA A 59 2.16 -9.41 18.86
CA ALA A 59 3.29 -8.79 18.19
C ALA A 59 2.85 -7.54 17.44
N LYS A 60 3.66 -6.48 17.58
CA LYS A 60 3.54 -5.26 16.79
C LYS A 60 4.73 -5.16 15.85
N THR A 61 4.46 -5.01 14.56
CA THR A 61 5.48 -4.79 13.53
C THR A 61 5.23 -3.44 12.88
N ILE A 62 6.30 -2.69 12.69
CA ILE A 62 6.29 -1.43 11.94
C ILE A 62 7.22 -1.63 10.74
N LEU A 63 6.70 -1.37 9.55
CA LEU A 63 7.45 -1.43 8.31
C LEU A 63 7.39 -0.06 7.63
N ASP A 64 8.54 0.60 7.57
CA ASP A 64 8.71 1.88 6.89
C ASP A 64 9.38 1.63 5.54
N LEU A 65 8.68 1.99 4.47
CA LEU A 65 9.14 1.87 3.10
C LEU A 65 9.40 3.27 2.55
N PRO A 66 10.65 3.67 2.30
CA PRO A 66 10.92 4.97 1.69
C PRO A 66 10.28 5.04 0.31
N SER A 67 9.68 6.18 -0.02
CA SER A 67 9.20 6.43 -1.39
C SER A 67 10.43 6.69 -2.27
N VAL A 68 10.79 5.70 -3.09
CA VAL A 68 11.68 5.97 -4.22
C VAL A 68 10.86 6.72 -5.25
N SER A 69 11.20 7.98 -5.47
CA SER A 69 10.74 8.69 -6.66
C SER A 69 11.08 7.82 -7.87
N PRO A 70 10.16 7.58 -8.84
CA PRO A 70 10.42 6.74 -10.01
C PRO A 70 11.58 7.18 -10.93
N GLY A 71 12.38 8.17 -10.54
CA GLY A 71 13.60 8.63 -11.22
C GLY A 71 14.92 8.26 -10.53
N GLU A 72 14.89 7.61 -9.37
CA GLU A 72 16.10 7.27 -8.58
C GLU A 72 16.44 5.76 -8.57
N THR A 73 15.98 5.00 -9.57
CA THR A 73 16.67 3.76 -9.95
C THR A 73 17.99 4.14 -10.60
N GLY A 74 18.95 4.50 -9.77
CA GLY A 74 20.30 4.86 -10.15
C GLY A 74 20.92 3.77 -11.02
N GLU A 75 21.42 4.18 -12.17
CA GLU A 75 22.39 3.46 -12.96
C GLU A 75 23.50 2.93 -12.03
N SER A 76 23.64 1.61 -11.95
CA SER A 76 24.79 0.97 -11.29
C SER A 76 26.05 1.38 -12.07
N PRO A 77 27.01 2.11 -11.48
CA PRO A 77 28.26 2.35 -12.16
C PRO A 77 28.98 1.00 -12.29
N ARG A 78 29.33 0.63 -13.52
CA ARG A 78 30.23 -0.49 -13.79
C ARG A 78 31.67 -0.11 -13.44
#